data_AF-A0A6P6HAI4-F1
#
_entry.id   AF-A0A6P6HAI4-F1
#
_cell.length_a   1.000
_cell.length_b   1.000
_cell.length_c   1.000
_cell.angle_alpha   90.00
_cell.angle_beta   90.00
_cell.angle_gamma   90.00
#
_symmetry.space_group_name_H-M   'P 1'
#
loop_
_entity.id
_entity.type
_entity.pdbx_description
1 polymer ?
#
loop_
_entity_poly.entity_id
_entity_poly.type
_entity_poly.pdbx_seq_one_letter_code
_entity_poly.pdbx_strand_id
1 'polypeptide(L)'
;MPNPPSAPGTPLVYGFLLLLVSLHKHSQDEGVGQQKVLPQIPVKSGGPHGAGVLGVHLEGPFISREKRGAHPEAHLRSFEANAFHDVLATYGPLDNVRIVTLAPELGRSHEVIQALTARGICVSLGHSVADLQAAEEAVQSGATFITHLFNAMLPVSCSVELALEAASLHPAQLLGLEKHKGTLDFGADADFVVLDDSLHVRATYISGELVWQAEEARQ
;
A
#
# COMPACT_ATOMS: atom_id res chain seq x y z
N MET A 1 -3.21 -5.31 -45.60
CA MET A 1 -2.11 -4.62 -44.88
C MET A 1 -2.20 -5.04 -43.42
N PRO A 2 -1.14 -5.58 -42.81
CA PRO A 2 -1.16 -5.97 -41.41
C PRO A 2 -1.10 -4.72 -40.52
N ASN A 3 -1.88 -4.73 -39.44
CA ASN A 3 -1.89 -3.68 -38.42
C ASN A 3 -0.49 -3.47 -37.84
N PRO A 4 -0.12 -2.23 -37.46
CA PRO A 4 1.14 -1.99 -36.77
C PRO A 4 1.14 -2.72 -35.42
N PRO A 5 2.31 -3.21 -34.96
CA PRO A 5 2.42 -3.86 -33.66
C PRO A 5 2.04 -2.87 -32.55
N SER A 6 1.21 -3.35 -31.62
CA SER A 6 0.92 -2.67 -30.37
C SER A 6 2.22 -2.28 -29.66
N ALA A 7 2.29 -1.04 -29.20
CA ALA A 7 3.43 -0.51 -28.45
C ALA A 7 3.80 -1.45 -27.29
N PRO A 8 5.11 -1.64 -27.01
CA PRO A 8 5.54 -2.44 -25.87
C PRO A 8 4.99 -1.82 -24.59
N GLY A 9 4.25 -2.63 -23.82
CA GLY A 9 3.74 -2.23 -22.51
C GLY A 9 4.88 -1.74 -21.64
N THR A 10 4.67 -0.62 -20.97
CA THR A 10 5.62 -0.05 -20.01
C THR A 10 5.97 -1.13 -18.99
N PRO A 11 7.25 -1.50 -18.84
CA PRO A 11 7.63 -2.48 -17.82
C PRO A 11 7.28 -1.91 -16.45
N LEU A 12 6.62 -2.72 -15.62
CA LEU A 12 6.36 -2.44 -14.20
C LEU A 12 7.71 -2.42 -13.47
N VAL A 13 8.43 -1.31 -13.57
CA VAL A 13 9.70 -1.07 -12.89
C VAL A 13 9.41 -0.27 -11.62
N TYR A 14 8.78 -0.92 -10.65
CA TYR A 14 8.89 -0.56 -9.23
C TYR A 14 8.77 -1.87 -8.48
N GLY A 15 9.79 -2.22 -7.71
CA GLY A 15 9.96 -3.50 -7.00
C GLY A 15 8.95 -3.71 -5.86
N PHE A 16 7.66 -3.71 -6.19
CA PHE A 16 6.61 -4.24 -5.36
C PHE A 16 6.30 -5.65 -5.84
N LEU A 17 6.87 -6.59 -5.11
CA LEU A 17 6.67 -8.04 -5.28
C LEU A 17 5.22 -8.48 -4.98
N LEU A 18 4.46 -7.57 -4.37
CA LEU A 18 3.08 -7.66 -3.96
C LEU A 18 2.38 -6.40 -4.47
N LEU A 19 1.51 -6.53 -5.48
CA LEU A 19 0.75 -5.39 -5.97
C LEU A 19 -0.47 -5.20 -5.08
N LEU A 20 -0.36 -4.27 -4.13
CA LEU A 20 -1.52 -3.55 -3.64
C LEU A 20 -1.79 -2.43 -4.62
N VAL A 21 -2.94 -2.47 -5.31
CA VAL A 21 -3.35 -1.33 -6.13
C VAL A 21 -3.69 -0.20 -5.17
N SER A 22 -2.82 0.82 -5.08
CA SER A 22 -3.13 2.02 -4.29
C SER A 22 -4.04 2.92 -5.12
N LEU A 23 -5.24 3.19 -4.62
CA LEU A 23 -6.24 3.98 -5.33
C LEU A 23 -6.28 5.42 -4.81
N HIS A 24 -5.50 6.30 -5.45
CA HIS A 24 -5.56 7.74 -5.25
C HIS A 24 -6.60 8.37 -6.20
N LYS A 25 -7.45 9.27 -5.70
CA LYS A 25 -8.28 10.10 -6.59
C LYS A 25 -7.41 11.19 -7.24
N HIS A 26 -7.33 11.21 -8.57
CA HIS A 26 -6.72 12.29 -9.35
C HIS A 26 -7.74 13.32 -9.85
N SER A 27 -7.28 14.55 -10.07
CA SER A 27 -8.05 15.74 -10.44
C SER A 27 -8.78 15.71 -11.79
N GLN A 28 -8.67 14.62 -12.56
CA GLN A 28 -9.28 14.47 -13.89
C GLN A 28 -10.35 13.36 -13.94
N ASP A 29 -10.65 12.69 -12.82
CA ASP A 29 -11.62 11.60 -12.79
C ASP A 29 -13.01 12.11 -12.35
N GLU A 30 -13.67 12.78 -13.28
CA GLU A 30 -15.08 13.18 -13.19
C GLU A 30 -15.98 11.93 -13.25
N GLY A 31 -16.06 11.16 -12.16
CA GLY A 31 -17.26 10.35 -11.86
C GLY A 31 -17.11 8.84 -11.65
N VAL A 32 -15.91 8.25 -11.67
CA VAL A 32 -15.74 6.85 -11.23
C VAL A 32 -15.37 6.83 -9.74
N GLY A 33 -16.37 6.78 -8.86
CA GLY A 33 -16.13 6.58 -7.42
C GLY A 33 -15.40 5.26 -7.17
N GLN A 34 -14.55 5.21 -6.14
CA GLN A 34 -13.82 3.98 -5.74
C GLN A 34 -14.76 2.78 -5.55
N GLN A 35 -16.02 3.01 -5.18
CA GLN A 35 -17.13 2.03 -5.19
C GLN A 35 -17.31 1.25 -6.50
N LYS A 36 -17.02 1.87 -7.65
CA LYS A 36 -17.11 1.23 -8.97
C LYS A 36 -15.80 0.52 -9.33
N VAL A 37 -14.66 0.96 -8.81
CA VAL A 37 -13.33 0.42 -9.13
C VAL A 37 -13.02 -0.82 -8.30
N LEU A 38 -13.29 -0.78 -6.99
CA LEU A 38 -12.97 -1.85 -6.05
C LEU A 38 -13.51 -3.23 -6.47
N PRO A 39 -14.78 -3.37 -6.93
CA PRO A 39 -15.29 -4.66 -7.40
C PRO A 39 -14.60 -5.19 -8.67
N GLN A 40 -13.91 -4.34 -9.43
CA GLN A 40 -13.23 -4.70 -10.68
C GLN A 40 -11.79 -5.18 -10.44
N ILE A 41 -11.27 -5.11 -9.21
CA ILE A 41 -9.94 -5.58 -8.83
C ILE A 41 -10.09 -6.89 -8.05
N PRO A 42 -10.19 -8.05 -8.74
CA PRO A 42 -10.24 -9.33 -8.06
C PRO A 42 -8.86 -9.71 -7.52
N VAL A 43 -8.85 -10.34 -6.35
CA VAL A 43 -7.66 -11.03 -5.83
C VAL A 43 -7.29 -12.16 -6.80
N LYS A 44 -6.03 -12.22 -7.20
CA LYS A 44 -5.49 -13.23 -8.13
C LYS A 44 -4.16 -13.75 -7.63
N SER A 45 -3.97 -15.05 -7.65
CA SER A 45 -2.65 -15.65 -7.43
C SER A 45 -1.69 -15.24 -8.56
N GLY A 46 -0.42 -15.04 -8.21
CA GLY A 46 0.63 -14.78 -9.19
C GLY A 46 0.99 -16.03 -9.99
N GLY A 47 1.90 -15.85 -10.95
CA GLY A 47 2.43 -16.96 -11.75
C GLY A 47 3.68 -16.58 -12.54
N PRO A 48 4.15 -17.45 -13.44
CA PRO A 48 5.43 -17.29 -14.16
C PRO A 48 5.53 -16.03 -15.04
N HIS A 49 4.42 -15.33 -15.24
CA HIS A 49 4.32 -14.16 -16.12
C HIS A 49 3.85 -12.89 -15.40
N GLY A 50 3.76 -12.90 -14.06
CA GLY A 50 3.39 -11.70 -13.31
C GLY A 50 3.07 -11.92 -11.84
N ALA A 51 3.13 -10.82 -11.08
CA ALA A 51 2.78 -10.79 -9.68
C ALA A 51 1.29 -11.05 -9.43
N GLY A 52 0.99 -11.65 -8.28
CA GLY A 52 -0.38 -11.79 -7.80
C GLY A 52 -0.95 -10.46 -7.32
N VAL A 53 -2.28 -10.36 -7.34
CA VAL A 53 -3.03 -9.27 -6.71
C VAL A 53 -3.58 -9.81 -5.39
N LEU A 54 -3.04 -9.36 -4.26
CA LEU A 54 -3.50 -9.82 -2.95
C LEU A 54 -4.72 -9.06 -2.41
N GLY A 55 -4.99 -7.90 -3.00
CA GLY A 55 -6.09 -7.04 -2.66
C GLY A 55 -5.72 -5.58 -2.88
N VAL A 56 -6.49 -4.70 -2.24
CA VAL A 56 -6.41 -3.26 -2.46
C VAL A 56 -5.90 -2.57 -1.20
N HIS A 57 -5.05 -1.56 -1.43
CA HIS A 57 -4.65 -0.59 -0.42
C HIS A 57 -5.39 0.72 -0.69
N LEU A 58 -6.19 1.14 0.26
CA LEU A 58 -6.91 2.40 0.20
C LEU A 58 -6.11 3.48 0.93
N GLU A 59 -5.44 4.34 0.17
CA GLU A 59 -4.68 5.47 0.70
C GLU A 59 -5.52 6.75 0.58
N GLY A 60 -6.10 7.22 1.69
CA GLY A 60 -7.07 8.33 1.68
C GLY A 60 -8.43 7.96 1.06
N PRO A 61 -9.49 8.76 1.30
CA PRO A 61 -9.42 10.21 1.53
C PRO A 61 -9.44 10.66 3.00
N PHE A 62 -9.40 9.74 3.95
CA PHE A 62 -9.44 10.03 5.39
C PHE A 62 -8.06 10.35 5.95
N ILE A 63 -7.46 11.42 5.42
CA ILE A 63 -6.09 11.85 5.74
C ILE A 63 -6.05 13.34 6.10
N SER A 64 -4.98 13.79 6.74
CA SER A 64 -4.81 15.19 7.15
C SER A 64 -4.79 16.12 5.94
N ARG A 65 -5.51 17.23 6.04
CA ARG A 65 -5.47 18.31 5.05
C ARG A 65 -4.06 18.90 4.92
N GLU A 66 -3.34 19.01 6.03
CA GLU A 66 -2.00 19.59 6.09
C GLU A 66 -0.93 18.68 5.49
N LYS A 67 -1.15 17.36 5.54
CA LYS A 67 -0.23 16.33 5.01
C LYS A 67 -0.80 15.59 3.80
N ARG A 68 -1.72 16.23 3.07
CA ARG A 68 -2.42 15.64 1.91
C ARG A 68 -1.52 15.27 0.74
N GLY A 69 -0.31 15.85 0.63
CA GLY A 69 0.57 15.61 -0.50
C GLY A 69 -0.13 15.84 -1.85
N ALA A 70 -0.15 14.80 -2.70
CA ALA A 70 -0.78 14.84 -4.02
C ALA A 70 -2.32 14.66 -3.99
N HIS A 71 -2.93 14.38 -2.85
CA HIS A 71 -4.38 14.19 -2.75
C HIS A 71 -5.14 15.52 -2.98
N PRO A 72 -6.13 15.55 -3.88
CA PRO A 72 -6.98 16.72 -4.10
C PRO A 72 -7.77 17.06 -2.84
N GLU A 73 -7.63 18.29 -2.35
CA GLU A 73 -8.28 18.73 -1.11
C GLU A 73 -9.80 18.60 -1.15
N ALA A 74 -10.42 18.85 -2.30
CA ALA A 74 -11.86 18.72 -2.53
C ALA A 74 -12.40 17.30 -2.35
N HIS A 75 -11.53 16.29 -2.24
CA HIS A 75 -11.91 14.90 -2.07
C HIS A 75 -11.60 14.34 -0.69
N LEU A 76 -10.93 15.12 0.17
CA LEU A 76 -10.66 14.71 1.54
C LEU A 76 -11.96 14.59 2.34
N ARG A 77 -12.02 13.57 3.21
CA ARG A 77 -13.18 13.25 4.04
C ARG A 77 -12.76 13.09 5.51
N SER A 78 -13.73 13.22 6.41
CA SER A 78 -13.60 12.96 7.85
C SER A 78 -14.58 11.83 8.25
N PHE A 79 -14.48 11.35 9.48
CA PHE A 79 -15.33 10.30 10.04
C PHE A 79 -16.45 10.83 10.97
N GLU A 80 -16.60 12.16 11.04
CA GLU A 80 -17.44 12.82 12.05
C GLU A 80 -18.93 12.48 11.94
N ALA A 81 -19.43 12.20 10.73
CA ALA A 81 -20.85 11.96 10.52
C ALA A 81 -21.27 10.62 11.14
N ASN A 82 -20.61 9.51 10.75
CA ASN A 82 -21.00 8.17 11.18
C ASN A 82 -19.83 7.17 11.27
N ALA A 83 -18.62 7.63 11.56
CA ALA A 83 -17.44 6.78 11.75
C ALA A 83 -17.24 5.76 10.61
N PHE A 84 -17.35 4.47 10.92
CA PHE A 84 -17.16 3.39 9.94
C PHE A 84 -18.19 3.42 8.79
N HIS A 85 -19.39 3.95 9.00
CA HIS A 85 -20.35 4.10 7.90
C HIS A 85 -19.89 5.14 6.87
N ASP A 86 -19.07 6.12 7.24
CA ASP A 86 -18.49 7.07 6.28
C ASP A 86 -17.47 6.37 5.37
N VAL A 87 -16.75 5.37 5.90
CA VAL A 87 -15.84 4.50 5.14
C VAL A 87 -16.61 3.69 4.10
N LEU A 88 -17.70 3.02 4.51
CA LEU A 88 -18.55 2.27 3.60
C LEU A 88 -19.26 3.17 2.57
N ALA A 89 -19.70 4.36 2.98
CA ALA A 89 -20.29 5.33 2.07
C ALA A 89 -19.28 5.87 1.04
N THR A 90 -17.98 5.81 1.35
CA THR A 90 -16.91 6.27 0.45
C THR A 90 -16.45 5.17 -0.51
N TYR A 91 -16.19 3.97 0.02
CA TYR A 91 -15.56 2.89 -0.74
C TYR A 91 -16.53 1.79 -1.15
N GLY A 92 -17.69 1.65 -0.48
CA GLY A 92 -18.58 0.52 -0.65
C GLY A 92 -18.10 -0.72 0.12
N PRO A 93 -18.48 -1.93 -0.32
CA PRO A 93 -17.99 -3.18 0.29
C PRO A 93 -16.46 -3.27 0.24
N LEU A 94 -15.88 -3.82 1.31
CA LEU A 94 -14.42 -3.86 1.52
C LEU A 94 -13.82 -5.26 1.34
N ASP A 95 -14.52 -6.18 0.68
CA ASP A 95 -14.16 -7.61 0.62
C ASP A 95 -12.74 -7.88 0.08
N ASN A 96 -12.27 -7.02 -0.85
CA ASN A 96 -10.95 -7.13 -1.47
C ASN A 96 -9.92 -6.16 -0.87
N VAL A 97 -10.26 -5.41 0.19
CA VAL A 97 -9.37 -4.43 0.81
C VAL A 97 -8.52 -5.10 1.87
N ARG A 98 -7.21 -4.83 1.86
CA ARG A 98 -6.25 -5.40 2.80
C ARG A 98 -5.59 -4.36 3.69
N ILE A 99 -5.40 -3.15 3.17
CA ILE A 99 -4.81 -2.03 3.90
C ILE A 99 -5.66 -0.79 3.70
N VAL A 100 -5.86 -0.03 4.77
CA VAL A 100 -6.43 1.33 4.73
C VAL A 100 -5.45 2.28 5.41
N THR A 101 -4.98 3.31 4.70
CA THR A 101 -4.24 4.42 5.29
C THR A 101 -5.19 5.50 5.73
N LEU A 102 -5.06 5.92 6.99
CA LEU A 102 -5.79 7.04 7.56
C LEU A 102 -4.94 7.88 8.50
N ALA A 103 -5.37 9.12 8.70
CA ALA A 103 -4.79 10.02 9.70
C ALA A 103 -5.47 9.80 11.06
N PRO A 104 -4.75 9.37 12.11
CA PRO A 104 -5.34 9.02 13.41
C PRO A 104 -5.88 10.22 14.19
N GLU A 105 -5.43 11.44 13.90
CA GLU A 105 -5.94 12.66 14.55
C GLU A 105 -7.35 13.08 14.08
N LEU A 106 -7.88 12.44 13.03
CA LEU A 106 -9.25 12.70 12.59
C LEU A 106 -10.25 12.22 13.64
N GLY A 107 -11.31 13.00 13.88
CA GLY A 107 -12.34 12.67 14.86
C GLY A 107 -12.94 11.29 14.61
N ARG A 108 -13.16 10.51 15.69
CA ARG A 108 -13.72 9.14 15.63
C ARG A 108 -12.87 8.11 14.87
N SER A 109 -11.60 8.40 14.59
CA SER A 109 -10.65 7.46 13.98
C SER A 109 -10.59 6.13 14.75
N HIS A 110 -10.51 6.15 16.07
CA HIS A 110 -10.45 4.94 16.91
C HIS A 110 -11.58 3.94 16.62
N GLU A 111 -12.83 4.40 16.46
CA GLU A 111 -13.99 3.55 16.11
C GLU A 111 -13.79 2.88 14.74
N VAL A 112 -13.25 3.63 13.78
CA VAL A 112 -12.96 3.16 12.43
C VAL A 112 -11.82 2.15 12.43
N ILE A 113 -10.76 2.42 13.19
CA ILE A 113 -9.60 1.53 13.32
C ILE A 113 -10.07 0.18 13.87
N GLN A 114 -10.79 0.18 14.99
CA GLN A 114 -11.32 -1.05 15.60
C GLN A 114 -12.22 -1.82 14.62
N ALA A 115 -13.08 -1.13 13.88
CA ALA A 115 -13.99 -1.74 12.92
C ALA A 115 -13.24 -2.38 11.73
N LEU A 116 -12.18 -1.74 11.22
CA LEU A 116 -11.35 -2.27 10.13
C LEU A 116 -10.54 -3.46 10.61
N THR A 117 -9.86 -3.35 11.76
CA THR A 117 -9.04 -4.43 12.33
C THR A 117 -9.89 -5.65 12.69
N ALA A 118 -11.11 -5.48 13.21
CA ALA A 118 -12.05 -6.59 13.46
C ALA A 118 -12.46 -7.35 12.19
N ARG A 119 -12.25 -6.76 11.00
CA ARG A 119 -12.50 -7.38 9.69
C ARG A 119 -11.23 -7.96 9.06
N GLY A 120 -10.10 -7.97 9.77
CA GLY A 120 -8.81 -8.41 9.25
C GLY A 120 -8.20 -7.44 8.23
N ILE A 121 -8.68 -6.20 8.18
CA ILE A 121 -8.10 -5.14 7.35
C ILE A 121 -7.03 -4.44 8.17
N CYS A 122 -5.82 -4.37 7.62
CA CYS A 122 -4.76 -3.59 8.23
C CYS A 122 -5.08 -2.10 8.20
N VAL A 123 -4.89 -1.45 9.34
CA VAL A 123 -4.87 0.00 9.39
C VAL A 123 -3.43 0.48 9.40
N SER A 124 -3.13 1.33 8.43
CA SER A 124 -1.88 2.06 8.34
C SER A 124 -2.05 3.52 8.72
N LEU A 125 -1.18 4.04 9.58
CA LEU A 125 -1.16 5.45 9.94
C LEU A 125 -0.30 6.22 8.92
N GLY A 126 -0.83 7.29 8.34
CA GLY A 126 -0.10 8.06 7.33
C GLY A 126 -0.82 9.34 6.94
N HIS A 127 -0.11 10.25 6.28
CA HIS A 127 -0.60 11.59 5.92
C HIS A 127 -1.22 12.31 7.12
N SER A 128 -0.44 12.41 8.19
CA SER A 128 -0.92 12.77 9.51
C SER A 128 0.00 13.81 10.15
N VAL A 129 -0.60 14.72 10.92
CA VAL A 129 0.09 15.64 11.85
C VAL A 129 -0.02 15.16 13.30
N ALA A 130 -0.41 13.91 13.52
CA ALA A 130 -0.61 13.36 14.85
C ALA A 130 0.63 13.47 15.73
N ASP A 131 0.39 13.79 16.99
CA ASP A 131 1.38 13.67 18.04
C ASP A 131 1.49 12.21 18.52
N LEU A 132 2.41 11.98 19.47
CA LEU A 132 2.65 10.66 20.02
C LEU A 132 1.39 10.07 20.67
N GLN A 133 0.59 10.89 21.35
CA GLN A 133 -0.60 10.43 22.04
C GLN A 133 -1.64 9.87 21.04
N ALA A 134 -1.95 10.62 19.98
CA ALA A 134 -2.89 10.16 18.95
C ALA A 134 -2.38 8.90 18.23
N ALA A 135 -1.06 8.78 18.01
CA ALA A 135 -0.47 7.58 17.44
C ALA A 135 -0.60 6.36 18.37
N GLU A 136 -0.33 6.54 19.67
CA GLU A 136 -0.48 5.48 20.69
C GLU A 136 -1.93 5.02 20.83
N GLU A 137 -2.89 5.95 20.86
CA GLU A 137 -4.33 5.63 20.88
C GLU A 137 -4.76 4.84 19.65
N ALA A 138 -4.21 5.17 18.47
CA ALA A 138 -4.47 4.45 17.25
C ALA A 138 -3.90 3.02 17.28
N VAL A 139 -2.70 2.83 17.82
CA VAL A 139 -2.10 1.50 18.05
C VAL A 139 -2.94 0.69 19.05
N GLN A 140 -3.38 1.30 20.16
CA GLN A 140 -4.27 0.65 21.13
C GLN A 140 -5.62 0.27 20.51
N SER A 141 -6.08 1.03 19.51
CA SER A 141 -7.30 0.75 18.75
C SER A 141 -7.12 -0.33 17.68
N GLY A 142 -5.89 -0.80 17.45
CA GLY A 142 -5.58 -1.92 16.55
C GLY A 142 -4.88 -1.55 15.25
N ALA A 143 -4.33 -0.32 15.12
CA ALA A 143 -3.46 0.01 14.00
C ALA A 143 -2.10 -0.68 14.14
N THR A 144 -1.61 -1.26 13.04
CA THR A 144 -0.41 -2.13 13.06
C THR A 144 0.61 -1.75 11.99
N PHE A 145 0.35 -0.70 11.22
CA PHE A 145 1.21 -0.31 10.10
C PHE A 145 1.38 1.20 10.01
N ILE A 146 2.43 1.66 9.33
CA ILE A 146 2.71 3.07 9.06
C ILE A 146 3.01 3.21 7.56
N THR A 147 2.30 4.08 6.86
CA THR A 147 2.47 4.25 5.41
C THR A 147 3.66 5.16 5.20
N HIS A 148 4.59 4.77 4.30
CA HIS A 148 5.72 5.57 3.83
C HIS A 148 6.46 6.34 4.92
N LEU A 149 6.96 5.62 5.93
CA LEU A 149 7.82 6.14 6.99
C LEU A 149 8.75 7.26 6.44
N PHE A 150 8.61 8.48 6.99
CA PHE A 150 9.28 9.75 6.63
C PHE A 150 8.66 10.63 5.53
N ASN A 151 7.88 10.10 4.59
CA ASN A 151 7.13 10.93 3.65
C ASN A 151 5.82 11.41 4.30
N ALA A 152 5.52 12.70 4.21
CA ALA A 152 4.32 13.29 4.82
C ALA A 152 4.11 13.04 6.34
N MET A 153 5.18 12.73 7.08
CA MET A 153 5.25 12.60 8.56
C MET A 153 6.46 13.37 9.11
N LEU A 154 6.60 13.52 10.43
CA LEU A 154 7.81 14.09 11.03
C LEU A 154 9.02 13.15 10.81
N PRO A 155 10.24 13.66 10.54
CA PRO A 155 11.38 12.80 10.25
C PRO A 155 11.82 12.02 11.49
N VAL A 156 12.08 10.73 11.31
CA VAL A 156 12.81 9.89 12.28
C VAL A 156 13.98 9.28 11.51
N SER A 157 15.14 9.06 12.14
CA SER A 157 16.26 8.38 11.50
C SER A 157 16.16 6.88 11.80
N CYS A 158 15.96 6.02 10.80
CA CYS A 158 16.05 4.57 10.99
C CYS A 158 17.12 3.93 10.11
N SER A 159 17.53 2.70 10.45
CA SER A 159 18.50 1.94 9.68
C SER A 159 17.87 1.36 8.40
N VAL A 160 18.72 0.96 7.44
CA VAL A 160 18.28 0.35 6.16
C VAL A 160 17.56 -0.97 6.40
N GLU A 161 18.02 -1.75 7.38
CA GLU A 161 17.42 -3.03 7.76
C GLU A 161 15.98 -2.83 8.23
N LEU A 162 15.73 -1.85 9.10
CA LEU A 162 14.38 -1.55 9.57
C LEU A 162 13.49 -1.06 8.42
N ALA A 163 14.03 -0.28 7.48
CA ALA A 163 13.30 0.18 6.31
C ALA A 163 12.93 -0.99 5.37
N LEU A 164 13.84 -1.94 5.17
CA LEU A 164 13.60 -3.15 4.38
C LEU A 164 12.58 -4.06 5.07
N GLU A 165 12.71 -4.32 6.36
CA GLU A 165 11.72 -5.08 7.15
C GLU A 165 10.33 -4.43 7.09
N ALA A 166 10.25 -3.10 7.20
CA ALA A 166 9.00 -2.36 7.05
C ALA A 166 8.41 -2.45 5.63
N ALA A 167 9.24 -2.60 4.60
CA ALA A 167 8.80 -2.72 3.22
C ALA A 167 8.45 -4.16 2.80
N SER A 168 8.96 -5.19 3.49
CA SER A 168 8.80 -6.60 3.11
C SER A 168 8.22 -7.47 4.22
N LEU A 169 8.92 -7.63 5.34
CA LEU A 169 8.57 -8.53 6.44
C LEU A 169 7.27 -8.13 7.12
N HIS A 170 7.13 -6.86 7.50
CA HIS A 170 5.94 -6.40 8.23
C HIS A 170 4.66 -6.52 7.38
N PRO A 171 4.64 -6.15 6.08
CA PRO A 171 3.53 -6.47 5.20
C PRO A 171 3.23 -7.97 5.10
N ALA A 172 4.26 -8.83 5.05
CA ALA A 172 4.05 -10.27 4.96
C ALA A 172 3.46 -10.84 6.25
N GLN A 173 3.96 -10.46 7.42
CA GLN A 173 3.40 -10.85 8.72
C GLN A 173 1.95 -10.38 8.86
N LEU A 174 1.69 -9.14 8.46
CA LEU A 174 0.35 -8.55 8.48
C LEU A 174 -0.65 -9.36 7.65
N LEU A 175 -0.21 -9.88 6.50
CA LEU A 175 -1.05 -10.67 5.60
C LEU A 175 -1.06 -12.17 5.94
N GLY A 176 -0.35 -12.60 6.99
CA GLY A 176 -0.20 -14.02 7.35
C GLY A 176 0.62 -14.82 6.33
N LEU A 177 1.55 -14.16 5.66
CA LEU A 177 2.38 -14.69 4.59
C LEU A 177 3.85 -14.80 4.98
N GLU A 178 4.23 -14.51 6.23
CA GLU A 178 5.62 -14.45 6.69
C GLU A 178 6.40 -15.75 6.51
N LYS A 179 5.70 -16.89 6.39
CA LYS A 179 6.32 -18.19 6.08
C LYS A 179 6.76 -18.34 4.63
N HIS A 180 6.22 -17.50 3.74
CA HIS A 180 6.36 -17.61 2.30
C HIS A 180 6.83 -16.31 1.62
N LYS A 181 6.63 -15.15 2.24
CA LYS A 181 6.91 -13.81 1.68
C LYS A 181 7.56 -12.94 2.73
N GLY A 182 8.26 -11.91 2.28
CA GLY A 182 8.81 -10.86 3.15
C GLY A 182 10.11 -11.23 3.87
N THR A 183 10.54 -12.50 3.80
CA THR A 183 11.83 -12.99 4.32
C THR A 183 12.68 -13.60 3.23
N LEU A 184 13.99 -13.73 3.49
CA LEU A 184 14.92 -14.51 2.68
C LEU A 184 15.34 -15.76 3.45
N ASP A 185 14.36 -16.63 3.73
CA ASP A 185 14.55 -17.88 4.48
C ASP A 185 14.36 -19.12 3.60
N PHE A 186 14.93 -20.25 4.02
CA PHE A 186 14.68 -21.53 3.37
C PHE A 186 13.19 -21.91 3.44
N GLY A 187 12.60 -22.17 2.27
CA GLY A 187 11.19 -22.54 2.15
C GLY A 187 10.24 -21.36 1.90
N ALA A 188 10.74 -20.12 1.95
CA ALA A 188 10.01 -18.96 1.44
C ALA A 188 10.02 -18.96 -0.10
N ASP A 189 9.07 -18.24 -0.71
CA ASP A 189 9.06 -18.03 -2.15
C ASP A 189 10.33 -17.27 -2.55
N ALA A 190 10.97 -17.70 -3.63
CA ALA A 190 12.16 -17.07 -4.18
C ALA A 190 11.81 -15.78 -4.94
N ASP A 191 11.15 -14.87 -4.24
CA ASP A 191 10.77 -13.57 -4.70
C ASP A 191 11.67 -12.55 -3.99
N PHE A 192 12.53 -11.84 -4.75
CA PHE A 192 13.45 -10.88 -4.16
C PHE A 192 13.91 -9.81 -5.15
N VAL A 193 14.39 -8.69 -4.61
CA VAL A 193 15.04 -7.62 -5.36
C VAL A 193 16.51 -7.57 -5.00
N VAL A 194 17.36 -7.37 -6.01
CA VAL A 194 18.80 -7.13 -5.80
C VAL A 194 19.02 -5.63 -5.84
N LEU A 195 19.63 -5.07 -4.80
CA LEU A 195 19.97 -3.66 -4.69
C LEU A 195 21.50 -3.46 -4.75
N ASP A 196 21.95 -2.29 -5.20
CA ASP A 196 23.34 -1.85 -5.02
C ASP A 196 23.55 -1.12 -3.67
N ASP A 197 24.80 -0.72 -3.38
CA ASP A 197 25.16 -0.04 -2.13
C ASP A 197 24.46 1.33 -1.96
N SER A 198 23.89 1.88 -3.04
CA SER A 198 23.09 3.12 -3.05
C SER A 198 21.58 2.85 -3.03
N LEU A 199 21.17 1.60 -2.82
CA LEU A 199 19.77 1.13 -2.79
C LEU A 199 19.05 1.22 -4.14
N HIS A 200 19.76 1.29 -5.27
CA HIS A 200 19.13 1.19 -6.58
C HIS A 200 18.85 -0.27 -6.95
N VAL A 201 17.68 -0.52 -7.54
CA VAL A 201 17.30 -1.87 -7.98
C VAL A 201 18.14 -2.30 -9.18
N ARG A 202 18.84 -3.42 -9.05
CA ARG A 202 19.66 -4.05 -10.09
C ARG A 202 18.97 -5.23 -10.76
N ALA A 203 18.14 -5.96 -10.03
CA ALA A 203 17.37 -7.07 -10.57
C ALA A 203 16.12 -7.35 -9.72
N THR A 204 15.13 -8.03 -10.30
CA THR A 204 13.93 -8.52 -9.61
C THR A 204 13.68 -9.96 -10.03
N TYR A 205 13.46 -10.81 -9.04
CA TYR A 205 13.14 -12.23 -9.18
C TYR A 205 11.75 -12.50 -8.63
N ILE A 206 10.96 -13.29 -9.34
CA ILE A 206 9.65 -13.77 -8.90
C ILE A 206 9.62 -15.29 -9.09
N SER A 207 9.34 -16.03 -8.02
CA SER A 207 9.30 -17.48 -7.97
C SER A 207 10.59 -18.13 -8.47
N GLY A 208 11.73 -17.50 -8.19
CA GLY A 208 13.07 -17.92 -8.61
C GLY A 208 13.46 -17.47 -10.01
N GLU A 209 12.55 -16.91 -10.79
CA GLU A 209 12.79 -16.48 -12.17
C GLU A 209 13.15 -15.00 -12.25
N LEU A 210 14.18 -14.67 -13.02
CA LEU A 210 14.57 -13.28 -13.30
C LEU A 210 13.51 -12.62 -14.19
N VAL A 211 12.75 -11.67 -13.64
CA VAL A 211 11.69 -10.95 -14.38
C VAL A 211 12.13 -9.58 -14.86
N TRP A 212 13.16 -9.00 -14.24
CA TRP A 212 13.71 -7.70 -14.62
C TRP A 212 15.17 -7.55 -14.20
N GLN A 213 15.98 -6.87 -15.02
CA GLN A 213 17.36 -6.55 -14.72
C GLN A 213 17.70 -5.16 -15.26
N ALA A 214 18.43 -4.35 -14.47
CA ALA A 214 18.94 -3.07 -14.91
C ALA A 214 20.01 -3.26 -16.00
N GLU A 215 19.93 -2.50 -17.09
CA GLU A 215 21.01 -2.46 -18.08
C GLU A 215 22.28 -1.89 -17.42
N GLU A 216 23.40 -2.60 -17.55
CA GLU A 216 24.68 -2.05 -17.14
C GLU A 216 25.01 -0.85 -18.03
N ALA A 217 25.33 0.28 -17.40
CA ALA A 217 25.88 1.41 -18.13
C ALA A 217 27.15 0.94 -18.84
N ARG A 218 27.08 0.79 -20.18
CA ARG A 218 28.25 0.53 -21.01
C ARG A 218 29.23 1.69 -20.77
N GLN A 219 30.39 1.36 -20.21
CA GLN A 219 31.54 2.26 -20.11
C GLN A 219 32.06 2.61 -21.50
#